data_AF-A0A850SIU9-F1
#
_entry.id   AF-A0A850SIU9-F1
#
_cell.length_a   1.000
_cell.length_b   1.000
_cell.length_c   1.000
_cell.angle_alpha   90.00
_cell.angle_beta   90.00
_cell.angle_gamma   90.00
#
_symmetry.space_group_name_H-M   'P 1'
#
loop_
_entity.id
_entity.type
_entity.pdbx_description
1 polymer ?
#
loop_
_entity_poly.entity_id
_entity_poly.type
_entity_poly.pdbx_seq_one_letter_code
_entity_poly.pdbx_strand_id
1 'polypeptide(L)'
;MLKGLFGSKPAPPPEKPAEYSPQLLAGLLVEAAKSDGHYPSAEKGLIDRALALEFNLEPARATAYRVAAEEAEAISDESRKFSKLAQGFSDAQRIAIVRSLWRVVLADREN
;
A
#
# COMPACT_ATOMS: atom_id res chain seq x y z
N MET A 1 3.16 20.70 -32.25
CA MET A 1 2.92 21.41 -30.98
C MET A 1 2.58 20.39 -29.89
N LEU A 2 3.57 20.00 -29.09
CA LEU A 2 3.47 18.97 -28.05
C LEU A 2 3.25 19.63 -26.68
N LYS A 3 2.05 20.15 -26.41
CA LYS A 3 1.72 20.82 -25.12
C LYS A 3 0.56 20.18 -24.35
N GLY A 4 0.01 19.06 -24.83
CA GLY A 4 -1.15 18.41 -24.23
C GLY A 4 -0.88 17.17 -23.36
N LEU A 5 0.36 16.66 -23.32
CA LEU A 5 0.66 15.34 -22.74
C LEU A 5 1.00 15.32 -21.23
N PHE A 6 1.05 16.47 -20.56
CA PHE A 6 1.37 16.54 -19.12
C PHE A 6 0.29 17.21 -18.26
N GLY A 7 -0.91 17.39 -18.81
CA GLY A 7 -2.04 17.98 -18.11
C GLY A 7 -2.72 17.04 -17.12
N SER A 8 -1.98 16.29 -16.30
CA SER A 8 -2.59 15.66 -15.12
C SER A 8 -2.74 16.75 -14.06
N LYS A 9 -3.88 17.44 -14.10
CA LYS A 9 -4.34 18.29 -13.00
C LYS A 9 -4.19 17.47 -11.71
N PRO A 10 -3.33 17.86 -10.75
CA PRO A 10 -3.21 17.12 -9.51
C PRO A 10 -4.60 17.05 -8.91
N ALA A 11 -5.04 15.83 -8.58
CA ALA A 11 -6.30 15.64 -7.90
C ALA A 11 -6.26 16.49 -6.63
N PRO A 12 -7.33 17.24 -6.29
CA PRO A 12 -7.36 17.98 -5.05
C PRO A 12 -7.05 17.01 -3.91
N PRO A 13 -6.17 17.38 -2.96
CA PRO A 13 -5.86 16.53 -1.83
C PRO A 13 -7.17 16.18 -1.11
N PRO A 14 -7.32 14.93 -0.62
CA PRO A 14 -8.54 14.53 0.06
C PRO A 14 -8.81 15.48 1.23
N GLU A 15 -10.09 15.85 1.44
CA GLU A 15 -10.52 16.82 2.47
C GLU A 15 -10.05 16.45 3.89
N LYS A 16 -9.74 15.17 4.12
CA LYS A 16 -9.01 14.70 5.30
C LYS A 16 -7.92 13.71 4.87
N PRO A 17 -6.70 13.81 5.44
CA PRO A 17 -5.72 12.72 5.36
C PRO A 17 -6.37 11.41 5.78
N ALA A 18 -6.17 10.34 5.01
CA ALA A 18 -6.61 9.03 5.46
C ALA A 18 -5.88 8.67 6.76
N GLU A 19 -6.63 8.17 7.74
CA GLU A 19 -6.08 7.76 9.02
C GLU A 19 -5.13 6.57 8.82
N TYR A 20 -3.97 6.63 9.48
CA TYR A 20 -3.03 5.52 9.46
C TYR A 20 -3.64 4.31 10.17
N SER A 21 -4.00 3.30 9.38
CA SER A 21 -4.80 2.16 9.81
C SER A 21 -4.36 0.87 9.10
N PRO A 22 -4.67 -0.32 9.67
CA PRO A 22 -4.36 -1.59 9.02
C PRO A 22 -4.92 -1.71 7.60
N GLN A 23 -6.13 -1.20 7.37
CA GLN A 23 -6.80 -1.21 6.07
C GLN A 23 -6.03 -0.39 5.04
N LEU A 24 -5.60 0.81 5.43
CA LEU A 24 -4.84 1.71 4.57
C LEU A 24 -3.47 1.10 4.23
N LEU A 25 -2.75 0.59 5.24
CA LEU A 25 -1.46 -0.05 5.01
C LEU A 25 -1.60 -1.29 4.12
N ALA A 26 -2.59 -2.15 4.37
CA ALA A 26 -2.86 -3.33 3.54
C ALA A 26 -3.12 -2.95 2.08
N GLY A 27 -3.94 -1.92 1.83
CA GLY A 27 -4.19 -1.40 0.48
C GLY A 27 -2.91 -0.95 -0.21
N LEU A 28 -2.09 -0.14 0.47
CA LEU A 28 -0.82 0.36 -0.08
C LEU A 28 0.18 -0.76 -0.39
N LEU A 29 0.26 -1.77 0.48
CA LEU A 29 1.20 -2.88 0.31
C LEU A 29 0.77 -3.83 -0.82
N VAL A 30 -0.52 -4.16 -0.91
CA VAL A 30 -1.05 -5.00 -2.01
C VAL A 30 -0.86 -4.32 -3.35
N GLU A 31 -1.12 -3.02 -3.41
CA GLU A 31 -0.96 -2.25 -4.64
C GLU A 31 0.52 -2.12 -5.06
N ALA A 32 1.42 -1.90 -4.10
CA ALA A 32 2.85 -1.88 -4.37
C ALA A 32 3.37 -3.25 -4.87
N ALA A 33 2.92 -4.34 -4.24
CA ALA A 33 3.31 -5.70 -4.60
C ALA A 33 2.83 -6.06 -6.03
N LYS A 34 1.59 -5.70 -6.39
CA LYS A 34 1.05 -5.97 -7.73
C LYS A 34 1.59 -5.05 -8.84
N SER A 35 2.41 -4.05 -8.51
CA SER A 35 2.77 -2.98 -9.45
C SER A 35 3.59 -3.44 -10.66
N ASP A 36 4.30 -4.57 -10.55
CA ASP A 36 5.06 -5.20 -11.64
C ASP A 36 4.30 -6.31 -12.38
N GLY A 37 3.02 -6.49 -12.04
CA GLY A 37 2.14 -7.49 -12.63
C GLY A 37 2.31 -8.91 -12.09
N HIS A 38 3.20 -9.14 -11.13
CA HIS A 38 3.40 -10.43 -10.47
C HIS A 38 3.05 -10.31 -8.99
N TYR A 39 2.31 -11.29 -8.45
CA TYR A 39 1.90 -11.26 -7.05
C TYR A 39 1.90 -12.67 -6.44
N PRO A 40 3.09 -13.26 -6.20
CA PRO A 40 3.24 -14.61 -5.67
C PRO A 40 2.82 -14.73 -4.20
N SER A 41 2.60 -15.97 -3.74
CA SER A 41 2.23 -16.27 -2.35
C SER A 41 3.25 -15.79 -1.32
N ALA A 42 4.53 -15.66 -1.70
CA ALA A 42 5.58 -15.12 -0.84
C ALA A 42 5.27 -13.67 -0.43
N GLU A 43 4.84 -12.84 -1.38
CA GLU A 43 4.48 -11.45 -1.12
C GLU A 43 3.24 -11.33 -0.22
N LYS A 44 2.27 -12.23 -0.38
CA LYS A 44 1.11 -12.32 0.52
C LYS A 44 1.54 -12.56 1.97
N GLY A 45 2.44 -13.53 2.17
CA GLY A 45 2.98 -13.84 3.51
C GLY A 45 3.84 -12.72 4.09
N LEU A 46 4.50 -11.94 3.24
CA LEU A 46 5.25 -10.75 3.64
C LEU A 46 4.33 -9.61 4.13
N ILE A 47 3.25 -9.36 3.41
CA ILE A 47 2.23 -8.36 3.80
C ILE A 47 1.55 -8.76 5.11
N ASP A 48 1.17 -10.03 5.26
CA ASP A 48 0.54 -10.53 6.49
C ASP A 48 1.47 -10.34 7.71
N ARG A 49 2.76 -10.66 7.56
CA ARG A 49 3.77 -10.42 8.61
C ARG A 49 3.94 -8.93 8.93
N ALA A 50 3.96 -8.07 7.91
CA ALA A 50 4.07 -6.62 8.08
C ALA A 50 2.92 -6.05 8.91
N LEU A 51 1.68 -6.42 8.56
CA LEU A 51 0.47 -5.96 9.22
C LEU A 51 0.40 -6.46 10.68
N ALA A 52 0.76 -7.72 10.91
CA ALA A 52 0.82 -8.29 12.25
C ALA A 52 1.80 -7.53 13.15
N LEU A 53 3.01 -7.22 12.64
CA LEU A 53 4.04 -6.52 13.41
C LEU A 53 3.73 -5.05 13.66
N GLU A 54 3.23 -4.33 12.65
CA GLU A 54 2.97 -2.89 12.74
C GLU A 54 1.81 -2.57 13.70
N PHE A 55 0.77 -3.42 13.70
CA PHE A 55 -0.46 -3.17 14.45
C PHE A 55 -0.71 -4.17 15.59
N ASN A 56 0.28 -5.01 15.92
CA ASN A 56 0.19 -6.07 16.94
C ASN A 56 -1.07 -6.95 16.74
N LEU A 57 -1.27 -7.44 15.51
CA LEU A 57 -2.43 -8.24 15.13
C LEU A 57 -2.13 -9.74 15.18
N GLU A 58 -3.16 -10.51 15.53
CA GLU A 58 -3.16 -11.95 15.31
C GLU A 58 -3.03 -12.28 13.81
N PRO A 59 -2.35 -13.38 13.43
CA PRO A 59 -2.10 -13.72 12.03
C PRO A 59 -3.36 -13.74 11.15
N ALA A 60 -4.46 -14.32 11.65
CA ALA A 60 -5.73 -14.39 10.92
C ALA A 60 -6.33 -13.00 10.63
N ARG A 61 -6.15 -12.04 11.56
CA ARG A 61 -6.60 -10.65 11.38
C ARG A 61 -5.77 -9.94 10.31
N ALA A 62 -4.45 -10.13 10.31
CA ALA A 62 -3.57 -9.58 9.29
C ALA A 62 -3.94 -10.10 7.88
N THR A 63 -4.12 -11.42 7.74
CA THR A 63 -4.60 -12.05 6.51
C THR A 63 -5.94 -11.49 6.04
N ALA A 64 -6.90 -11.28 6.96
CA ALA A 64 -8.20 -10.71 6.61
C ALA A 64 -8.07 -9.28 6.04
N TYR A 65 -7.17 -8.46 6.60
CA TYR A 65 -6.91 -7.13 6.06
C TYR A 65 -6.27 -7.17 4.66
N ARG A 66 -5.31 -8.07 4.43
CA ARG A 66 -4.72 -8.26 3.10
C ARG A 66 -5.77 -8.70 2.08
N VAL A 67 -6.61 -9.69 2.42
CA VAL A 67 -7.66 -10.19 1.49
C VAL A 67 -8.67 -9.09 1.17
N ALA A 68 -9.14 -8.34 2.15
CA ALA A 68 -10.05 -7.21 1.91
C ALA A 68 -9.42 -6.13 1.01
N ALA A 69 -8.11 -5.89 1.16
CA ALA A 69 -7.36 -4.98 0.30
C ALA A 69 -7.23 -5.52 -1.14
N GLU A 70 -6.99 -6.81 -1.32
CA GLU A 70 -6.96 -7.47 -2.65
C GLU A 70 -8.30 -7.36 -3.37
N GLU A 71 -9.41 -7.57 -2.67
CA GLU A 71 -10.76 -7.42 -3.21
C GLU A 71 -11.06 -5.97 -3.59
N ALA A 72 -10.72 -5.02 -2.72
CA ALA A 72 -10.92 -3.59 -2.98
C ALA A 72 -10.09 -3.08 -4.18
N GLU A 73 -8.89 -3.64 -4.37
CA GLU A 73 -8.01 -3.33 -5.50
C GLU A 73 -8.54 -3.93 -6.81
N ALA A 74 -9.03 -5.17 -6.79
CA ALA A 74 -9.65 -5.82 -7.96
C ALA A 74 -10.91 -5.10 -8.46
N ILE A 75 -11.63 -4.40 -7.57
CA ILE A 75 -12.81 -3.59 -7.90
C ILE A 75 -12.41 -2.16 -8.33
N SER A 76 -11.16 -1.76 -8.10
CA SER A 76 -10.70 -0.41 -8.42
C SER A 76 -10.34 -0.26 -9.90
N ASP A 77 -10.96 0.72 -10.54
CA ASP A 77 -10.48 1.23 -11.82
C ASP A 77 -9.04 1.75 -11.62
N GLU A 78 -8.15 1.45 -12.57
CA GLU A 78 -6.68 1.29 -12.54
C GLU A 78 -5.83 2.52 -12.08
N SER A 79 -6.42 3.45 -11.31
CA SER A 79 -5.94 4.80 -11.02
C SER A 79 -5.72 5.10 -9.52
N ARG A 80 -5.94 4.15 -8.61
CA ARG A 80 -5.58 4.29 -7.19
C ARG A 80 -4.10 4.01 -6.93
N LYS A 81 -3.23 4.37 -7.88
CA LYS A 81 -1.78 4.14 -7.81
C LYS A 81 -1.16 4.96 -6.69
N PHE A 82 -0.92 4.40 -5.50
CA PHE A 82 -0.02 4.71 -4.38
C PHE A 82 0.31 6.19 -4.19
N SER A 83 0.88 6.82 -5.22
CA SER A 83 1.04 8.26 -5.40
C SER A 83 -0.20 9.09 -5.02
N LYS A 84 -1.43 8.70 -5.39
CA LYS A 84 -2.63 9.50 -5.04
C LYS A 84 -3.00 9.41 -3.56
N LEU A 85 -2.83 8.24 -2.94
CA LEU A 85 -3.07 8.07 -1.50
C LEU A 85 -1.97 8.73 -0.67
N ALA A 86 -0.71 8.60 -1.11
CA ALA A 86 0.46 9.20 -0.48
C ALA A 86 0.46 10.74 -0.51
N GLN A 87 -0.20 11.36 -1.50
CA GLN A 87 -0.37 12.82 -1.58
C GLN A 87 -1.08 13.40 -0.35
N GLY A 88 -1.93 12.63 0.33
CA GLY A 88 -2.62 13.07 1.56
C GLY A 88 -1.81 12.85 2.85
N PHE A 89 -0.65 12.21 2.80
CA PHE A 89 0.14 11.88 3.99
C PHE A 89 1.16 12.95 4.36
N SER A 90 1.35 13.13 5.66
CA SER A 90 2.50 13.82 6.24
C SER A 90 3.81 13.07 5.96
N ASP A 91 4.94 13.78 6.04
CA ASP A 91 6.26 13.17 5.84
C ASP A 91 6.54 12.03 6.82
N ALA A 92 6.08 12.15 8.07
CA ALA A 92 6.22 11.10 9.08
C ALA A 92 5.48 9.81 8.69
N GLN A 93 4.26 9.93 8.14
CA GLN A 93 3.48 8.79 7.66
C GLN A 93 4.13 8.14 6.43
N ARG A 94 4.65 8.95 5.49
CA ARG A 94 5.39 8.44 4.33
C ARG A 94 6.65 7.68 4.76
N ILE A 95 7.41 8.20 5.73
CA ILE A 95 8.59 7.53 6.29
C ILE A 95 8.21 6.22 6.98
N ALA A 96 7.11 6.19 7.73
CA ALA A 96 6.64 4.96 8.38
C ALA A 96 6.31 3.87 7.34
N ILE A 97 5.53 4.23 6.30
CA ILE A 97 5.19 3.31 5.20
C ILE A 97 6.43 2.77 4.50
N VAL A 98 7.38 3.65 4.15
CA VAL A 98 8.65 3.26 3.52
C VAL A 98 9.45 2.35 4.45
N ARG A 99 9.51 2.65 5.74
CA ARG A 99 10.22 1.80 6.73
C ARG A 99 9.59 0.42 6.85
N SER A 100 8.26 0.32 6.90
CA SER A 100 7.56 -0.97 6.96
C SER A 100 7.78 -1.77 5.68
N LEU A 101 7.76 -1.13 4.51
CA LEU A 101 8.16 -1.75 3.22
C LEU A 101 9.59 -2.30 3.28
N TRP A 102 10.56 -1.51 3.76
CA TRP A 102 11.97 -1.93 3.84
C TRP A 102 12.19 -3.07 4.82
N ARG A 103 11.55 -3.07 6.01
CA ARG A 103 11.67 -4.17 6.99
C ARG A 103 11.22 -5.51 6.41
N VAL A 104 10.17 -5.47 5.60
CA VAL A 104 9.60 -6.66 4.96
C VAL A 104 10.52 -7.20 3.88
N VAL A 105 11.04 -6.33 3.00
CA VAL A 105 11.98 -6.73 1.95
C VAL A 105 13.31 -7.23 2.51
N LEU A 106 13.82 -6.62 3.58
CA LEU A 106 15.11 -7.00 4.18
C LEU A 106 15.01 -8.33 4.95
N ALA A 107 13.91 -8.57 5.66
CA ALA A 107 13.70 -9.79 6.43
C ALA A 107 13.54 -11.06 5.57
N ASP A 108 13.22 -10.91 4.28
CA ASP A 108 13.09 -12.04 3.33
C ASP A 108 14.43 -12.44 2.69
N ARG A 109 15.44 -11.55 2.71
CA ARG A 109 16.76 -11.84 2.11
C ARG A 109 17.77 -12.49 3.06
N GLU A 110 17.43 -12.65 4.33
CA GLU A 110 18.29 -13.31 5.34
C GLU A 110 17.88 -14.77 5.64
N ASN A 111 17.04 -15.38 4.80
CA ASN A 111 16.57 -16.76 4.97
C ASN A 111 16.55 -17.52 3.64
#